data_AF-A0A5K1UZ17-F1
#
_entry.id   AF-A0A5K1UZ17-F1
#
_cell.length_a   1.000
_cell.length_b   1.000
_cell.length_c   1.000
_cell.angle_alpha   90.00
_cell.angle_beta   90.00
_cell.angle_gamma   90.00
#
_symmetry.space_group_name_H-M   'P 1'
#
loop_
_entity.id
_entity.type
_entity.pdbx_description
1 polymer ?
#
loop_
_entity_poly.entity_id
_entity_poly.type
_entity_poly.pdbx_seq_one_letter_code
_entity_poly.pdbx_strand_id
1 'polypeptide(L)'
;MTTEEVSQLGAEQGEDGNGDSQELEKNEQTMESISKVEENNEHVQKRFEALNNTIENMNIHFNTILKDNEEKYILAFNTYMYDVQKEIRVLKKIVKEEKIRELKDERVKKLQKELKWYINECLRLDNVSQFLKKEAEKWKRNSELMKNHMLFLEKKLAKMYDKVILKEEPGVGAETGTQAKEGPFYRKEGNAQKRNIAPKKAQKREQYVGGAQCGGQSEGGKAERISKHKSKMEENNSKELQHRVANLEKKLKKQININCSLQEKLTKHYIEKSQYEKLFMECALQVKKDLAKLAMSNDKEKYVEENFTSLMNEAELSYFTKEEKKKLLVSFFSSNDLIQFVKKNVFCKDRTSFDLQPKNSYPSRAIKYQKLSDISPFIL
;
A
#
# COMPACT_ATOMS: atom_id res chain seq x y z
N MET A 1 20.47 47.96 47.89
CA MET A 1 20.31 49.41 47.68
C MET A 1 19.12 49.81 48.53
N THR A 2 19.16 50.66 49.54
CA THR A 2 20.20 51.46 50.20
C THR A 2 19.50 51.94 51.47
N THR A 3 20.21 51.93 52.58
CA THR A 3 19.87 52.62 53.84
C THR A 3 19.93 54.13 53.64
N GLU A 4 19.06 54.89 54.31
CA GLU A 4 19.33 56.30 54.61
C GLU A 4 18.62 56.71 55.91
N GLU A 5 19.44 57.02 56.92
CA GLU A 5 19.13 57.84 58.10
C GLU A 5 18.97 59.30 57.68
N VAL A 6 18.15 60.08 58.39
CA VAL A 6 18.44 61.50 58.66
C VAL A 6 17.91 61.89 60.05
N SER A 7 18.85 62.25 60.93
CA SER A 7 18.67 62.96 62.19
C SER A 7 18.46 64.46 61.97
N GLN A 8 17.75 65.15 62.87
CA GLN A 8 17.97 66.58 63.08
C GLN A 8 17.70 67.02 64.52
N LEU A 9 18.78 67.44 65.18
CA LEU A 9 18.86 68.29 66.37
C LEU A 9 18.80 69.77 65.94
N GLY A 10 18.33 70.64 66.84
CA GLY A 10 18.50 72.09 66.70
C GLY A 10 17.92 72.85 67.90
N ALA A 11 18.82 73.46 68.67
CA ALA A 11 18.59 74.24 69.89
C ALA A 11 18.69 75.76 69.63
N GLU A 12 18.32 76.57 70.64
CA GLU A 12 18.76 77.95 71.02
C GLU A 12 17.54 78.75 71.55
N GLN A 13 17.46 79.22 72.81
CA GLN A 13 18.22 80.16 73.68
C GLN A 13 17.61 81.58 73.76
N GLY A 14 17.58 82.13 74.99
CA GLY A 14 17.25 83.53 75.37
C GLY A 14 16.28 83.59 76.57
N GLU A 15 16.71 83.77 77.83
CA GLU A 15 16.96 85.06 78.57
C GLU A 15 15.70 85.94 78.69
N ASP A 16 15.28 86.57 79.79
CA ASP A 16 15.72 86.76 81.18
C ASP A 16 14.57 87.49 81.95
N GLY A 17 14.54 87.51 83.30
CA GLY A 17 13.85 88.60 84.05
C GLY A 17 12.66 88.30 84.98
N ASN A 18 12.98 87.86 86.20
CA ASN A 18 12.54 88.32 87.55
C ASN A 18 11.18 89.05 87.79
N GLY A 19 10.45 88.65 88.85
CA GLY A 19 9.66 89.60 89.67
C GLY A 19 8.21 89.24 90.07
N ASP A 20 8.06 88.26 90.96
CA ASP A 20 7.15 88.21 92.12
C ASP A 20 5.81 88.97 92.09
N SER A 21 4.69 88.25 91.93
CA SER A 21 3.43 88.44 92.67
C SER A 21 2.36 87.44 92.23
N GLN A 22 1.59 86.95 93.21
CA GLN A 22 0.29 86.28 93.11
C GLN A 22 0.27 84.75 93.00
N GLU A 23 0.43 84.15 94.18
CA GLU A 23 0.18 82.77 94.62
C GLU A 23 -1.29 82.27 94.48
N LEU A 24 -2.10 82.80 93.55
CA LEU A 24 -3.53 82.43 93.44
C LEU A 24 -3.99 81.87 92.08
N GLU A 25 -3.13 81.86 91.04
CA GLU A 25 -3.43 81.21 89.73
C GLU A 25 -2.83 79.80 89.58
N LYS A 26 -2.11 79.30 90.59
CA LYS A 26 -1.42 77.99 90.55
C LYS A 26 -2.32 76.77 90.78
N ASN A 27 -3.63 76.92 90.90
CA ASN A 27 -4.54 75.77 91.12
C ASN A 27 -5.51 75.48 89.96
N GLU A 28 -5.82 76.46 89.09
CA GLU A 28 -6.64 76.22 87.89
C GLU A 28 -5.79 75.74 86.70
N GLN A 29 -4.61 76.33 86.47
CA GLN A 29 -3.68 75.82 85.45
C GLN A 29 -3.20 74.39 85.75
N THR A 30 -3.11 74.01 87.02
CA THR A 30 -2.71 72.66 87.45
C THR A 30 -3.83 71.64 87.24
N MET A 31 -5.10 72.01 87.41
CA MET A 31 -6.25 71.14 87.06
C MET A 31 -6.40 70.95 85.55
N GLU A 32 -6.23 72.01 84.75
CA GLU A 32 -6.35 71.93 83.29
C GLU A 32 -5.16 71.17 82.65
N SER A 33 -3.97 71.30 83.22
CA SER A 33 -2.78 70.51 82.82
C SER A 33 -2.83 69.06 83.31
N ILE A 34 -3.42 68.77 84.48
CA ILE A 34 -3.70 67.38 84.90
C ILE A 34 -4.70 66.72 83.96
N SER A 35 -5.78 67.41 83.54
CA SER A 35 -6.76 66.84 82.59
C SER A 35 -6.15 66.54 81.21
N LYS A 36 -5.27 67.42 80.70
CA LYS A 36 -4.52 67.19 79.46
C LYS A 36 -3.52 66.03 79.60
N VAL A 37 -2.93 65.85 80.78
CA VAL A 37 -2.03 64.72 81.07
C VAL A 37 -2.83 63.41 81.12
N GLU A 38 -4.02 63.40 81.70
CA GLU A 38 -4.92 62.25 81.73
C GLU A 38 -5.44 61.87 80.33
N GLU A 39 -5.85 62.84 79.50
CA GLU A 39 -6.23 62.62 78.10
C GLU A 39 -5.06 62.09 77.26
N ASN A 40 -3.86 62.64 77.46
CA ASN A 40 -2.65 62.14 76.80
C ASN A 40 -2.31 60.71 77.26
N ASN A 41 -2.52 60.39 78.54
CA ASN A 41 -2.28 59.05 79.08
C ASN A 41 -3.29 58.04 78.54
N GLU A 42 -4.57 58.41 78.42
CA GLU A 42 -5.56 57.59 77.70
C GLU A 42 -5.19 57.40 76.23
N HIS A 43 -4.69 58.43 75.57
CA HIS A 43 -4.29 58.34 74.16
C HIS A 43 -3.08 57.42 73.99
N VAL A 44 -2.14 57.45 74.95
CA VAL A 44 -1.01 56.52 75.04
C VAL A 44 -1.50 55.10 75.32
N GLN A 45 -2.44 54.92 76.24
CA GLN A 45 -3.05 53.63 76.55
C GLN A 45 -3.74 53.03 75.31
N LYS A 46 -4.58 53.81 74.61
CA LYS A 46 -5.24 53.39 73.35
C LYS A 46 -4.23 53.06 72.26
N ARG A 47 -3.14 53.82 72.14
CA ARG A 47 -2.04 53.54 71.20
C ARG A 47 -1.31 52.25 71.57
N PHE A 48 -1.09 52.02 72.86
CA PHE A 48 -0.44 50.81 73.38
C PHE A 48 -1.32 49.59 73.17
N GLU A 49 -2.63 49.71 73.40
CA GLU A 49 -3.61 48.65 73.21
C GLU A 49 -3.82 48.33 71.72
N ALA A 50 -3.81 49.34 70.85
CA ALA A 50 -3.77 49.16 69.40
C ALA A 50 -2.48 48.48 68.92
N LEU A 51 -1.33 48.87 69.48
CA LEU A 51 -0.04 48.24 69.20
C LEU A 51 -0.04 46.77 69.65
N ASN A 52 -0.54 46.50 70.86
CA ASN A 52 -0.57 45.15 71.41
C ASN A 52 -1.54 44.25 70.62
N ASN A 53 -2.71 44.77 70.24
CA ASN A 53 -3.61 44.09 69.29
C ASN A 53 -2.95 43.83 67.93
N THR A 54 -2.13 44.76 67.44
CA THR A 54 -1.41 44.59 66.18
C THR A 54 -0.33 43.52 66.30
N ILE A 55 0.40 43.49 67.42
CA ILE A 55 1.42 42.48 67.73
C ILE A 55 0.77 41.10 67.88
N GLU A 56 -0.35 41.01 68.58
CA GLU A 56 -1.07 39.75 68.81
C GLU A 56 -1.69 39.21 67.51
N ASN A 57 -2.20 40.10 66.65
CA ASN A 57 -2.77 39.73 65.34
C ASN A 57 -1.73 39.62 64.22
N MET A 58 -0.48 40.02 64.43
CA MET A 58 0.56 40.03 63.39
C MET A 58 0.80 38.64 62.82
N ASN A 59 0.80 37.62 63.69
CA ASN A 59 0.99 36.23 63.28
C ASN A 59 -0.19 35.73 62.44
N ILE A 60 -1.42 36.14 62.77
CA ILE A 60 -2.61 35.81 61.96
C ILE A 60 -2.50 36.48 60.60
N HIS A 61 -2.18 37.78 60.56
CA HIS A 61 -2.05 38.54 59.32
C HIS A 61 -0.93 38.00 58.42
N PHE A 62 0.19 37.57 59.00
CA PHE A 62 1.30 36.94 58.27
C PHE A 62 0.87 35.59 57.66
N ASN A 63 0.19 34.75 58.43
CA ASN A 63 -0.34 33.48 57.93
C ASN A 63 -1.40 33.67 56.85
N THR A 64 -2.27 34.69 56.97
CA THR A 64 -3.22 35.06 55.92
C THR A 64 -2.49 35.48 54.65
N ILE A 65 -1.50 36.37 54.74
CA ILE A 65 -0.70 36.80 53.60
C ILE A 65 0.04 35.62 52.95
N LEU A 66 0.62 34.72 53.74
CA LEU A 66 1.29 33.51 53.23
C LEU A 66 0.33 32.64 52.44
N LYS A 67 -0.85 32.37 53.00
CA LYS A 67 -1.89 31.58 52.34
C LYS A 67 -2.35 32.24 51.04
N ASP A 68 -2.58 33.55 51.05
CA ASP A 68 -2.96 34.32 49.88
C ASP A 68 -1.91 34.26 48.77
N ASN A 69 -0.63 34.31 49.15
CA ASN A 69 0.48 34.18 48.22
C ASN A 69 0.58 32.76 47.65
N GLU A 70 0.46 31.74 48.50
CA GLU A 70 0.46 30.35 48.08
C GLU A 70 -0.67 30.08 47.07
N GLU A 71 -1.89 30.56 47.35
CA GLU A 71 -3.03 30.44 46.45
C GLU A 71 -2.77 31.13 45.10
N LYS A 72 -2.16 32.32 45.10
CA LYS A 72 -1.77 33.04 43.87
C LYS A 72 -0.72 32.28 43.07
N TYR A 73 0.29 31.70 43.73
CA TYR A 73 1.31 30.89 43.07
C TYR A 73 0.72 29.62 42.45
N ILE A 74 -0.15 28.92 43.20
CA ILE A 74 -0.82 27.72 42.70
C ILE A 74 -1.70 28.07 41.49
N LEU A 75 -2.43 29.19 41.54
CA LEU A 75 -3.28 29.62 40.42
C LEU A 75 -2.46 29.98 39.17
N ALA A 76 -1.37 30.73 39.33
CA ALA A 76 -0.46 31.07 38.24
C ALA A 76 0.17 29.81 37.62
N PHE A 77 0.62 28.88 38.46
CA PHE A 77 1.16 27.60 38.02
C PHE A 77 0.11 26.77 37.27
N ASN A 78 -1.11 26.64 37.81
CA ASN A 78 -2.18 25.88 37.17
C ASN A 78 -2.57 26.47 35.81
N THR A 79 -2.59 27.81 35.70
CA THR A 79 -2.84 28.51 34.43
C THR A 79 -1.74 28.20 33.41
N TYR A 80 -0.47 28.35 33.81
CA TYR A 80 0.67 28.01 32.96
C TYR A 80 0.65 26.54 32.53
N MET A 81 0.37 25.62 33.45
CA MET A 81 0.28 24.19 33.15
C MET A 81 -0.86 23.87 32.18
N TYR A 82 -1.99 24.57 32.28
CA TYR A 82 -3.08 24.43 31.31
C TYR A 82 -2.64 24.88 29.91
N ASP A 83 -1.92 26.00 29.80
CA ASP A 83 -1.38 26.49 28.54
C ASP A 83 -0.36 25.51 27.94
N VAL A 84 0.56 24.98 28.74
CA VAL A 84 1.50 23.93 28.32
C VAL A 84 0.75 22.70 27.83
N GLN A 85 -0.27 22.24 28.54
CA GLN A 85 -1.08 21.08 28.13
C GLN A 85 -1.85 21.35 26.82
N LYS A 86 -2.31 22.59 26.61
CA LYS A 86 -2.98 23.02 25.37
C LYS A 86 -1.99 23.03 24.21
N GLU A 87 -0.79 23.57 24.41
CA GLU A 87 0.27 23.59 23.41
C GLU A 87 0.70 22.17 23.03
N ILE A 88 0.92 21.28 24.00
CA ILE A 88 1.21 19.86 23.75
C ILE A 88 0.12 19.19 22.92
N ARG A 89 -1.16 19.50 23.17
CA ARG A 89 -2.28 18.97 22.36
C ARG A 89 -2.23 19.48 20.92
N VAL A 90 -1.93 20.76 20.72
CA VAL A 90 -1.79 21.36 19.38
C VAL A 90 -0.60 20.75 18.65
N LEU A 91 0.58 20.66 19.27
CA LEU A 91 1.77 20.04 18.70
C LEU A 91 1.53 18.58 18.31
N LYS A 92 0.85 17.80 19.17
CA LYS A 92 0.44 16.41 18.83
C LYS A 92 -0.47 16.35 17.61
N LYS A 93 -1.36 17.32 17.43
CA LYS A 93 -2.24 17.40 16.25
C LYS A 93 -1.42 17.71 14.99
N ILE A 94 -0.53 18.69 15.07
CA ILE A 94 0.38 19.07 13.96
C ILE A 94 1.24 17.87 13.54
N VAL A 95 1.84 17.15 14.50
CA VAL A 95 2.65 15.95 14.20
C VAL A 95 1.84 14.86 13.49
N LYS A 96 0.57 14.64 13.88
CA LYS A 96 -0.31 13.69 13.20
C LYS A 96 -0.64 14.14 11.78
N GLU A 97 -0.94 15.42 11.58
CA GLU A 97 -1.22 15.98 10.26
C GLU A 97 -0.02 15.90 9.33
N GLU A 98 1.19 16.19 9.84
CA GLU A 98 2.43 16.08 9.08
C GLU A 98 2.71 14.63 8.67
N LYS A 99 2.51 13.67 9.58
CA LYS A 99 2.65 12.24 9.25
C LYS A 99 1.68 11.78 8.17
N ILE A 100 0.44 12.29 8.19
CA ILE A 100 -0.54 12.02 7.12
C ILE A 100 -0.09 12.65 5.80
N ARG A 101 0.48 13.85 5.84
CA ARG A 101 1.02 14.55 4.66
C ARG A 101 2.18 13.76 4.04
N GLU A 102 3.12 13.31 4.85
CA GLU A 102 4.25 12.51 4.40
C GLU A 102 3.80 11.22 3.69
N LEU A 103 2.81 10.50 4.24
CA LEU A 103 2.23 9.32 3.59
C LEU A 103 1.55 9.65 2.25
N LYS A 104 0.89 10.80 2.14
CA LYS A 104 0.32 11.26 0.86
C LYS A 104 1.42 11.59 -0.15
N ASP A 105 2.49 12.25 0.28
CA ASP A 105 3.63 12.59 -0.58
C ASP A 105 4.37 11.34 -1.06
N GLU A 106 4.52 10.32 -0.21
CA GLU A 106 5.04 9.01 -0.65
C GLU A 106 4.16 8.36 -1.72
N ARG A 107 2.84 8.42 -1.57
CA ARG A 107 1.90 7.92 -2.59
C ARG A 107 2.04 8.71 -3.89
N VAL A 108 2.15 10.03 -3.82
CA VAL A 108 2.38 10.88 -4.99
C VAL A 108 3.71 10.52 -5.66
N LYS A 109 4.79 10.33 -4.91
CA LYS A 109 6.09 9.89 -5.44
C LYS A 109 6.01 8.54 -6.16
N LYS A 110 5.24 7.57 -5.63
CA LYS A 110 5.00 6.28 -6.30
C LYS A 110 4.25 6.47 -7.62
N LEU A 111 3.15 7.22 -7.61
CA LEU A 111 2.38 7.52 -8.82
C LEU A 111 3.21 8.27 -9.87
N GLN A 112 4.08 9.19 -9.46
CA GLN A 112 5.00 9.88 -10.38
C GLN A 112 6.02 8.93 -11.01
N LYS A 113 6.53 7.94 -10.26
CA LYS A 113 7.43 6.90 -10.81
C LYS A 113 6.69 6.01 -11.80
N GLU A 114 5.47 5.59 -11.49
CA GLU A 114 4.61 4.82 -12.40
C GLU A 114 4.30 5.61 -13.67
N LEU A 115 3.94 6.89 -13.55
CA LEU A 115 3.70 7.77 -14.68
C LEU A 115 4.93 7.89 -15.58
N LYS A 116 6.12 8.11 -15.00
CA LYS A 116 7.38 8.15 -15.76
C LYS A 116 7.65 6.82 -16.46
N TRP A 117 7.36 5.71 -15.80
CA TRP A 117 7.49 4.38 -16.40
C TRP A 117 6.55 4.21 -17.60
N TYR A 118 5.26 4.57 -17.47
CA TYR A 118 4.30 4.51 -18.57
C TYR A 118 4.71 5.40 -19.75
N ILE A 119 5.19 6.62 -19.48
CA ILE A 119 5.70 7.52 -20.53
C ILE A 119 6.86 6.85 -21.28
N ASN A 120 7.84 6.31 -20.57
CA ASN A 120 8.98 5.63 -21.18
C ASN A 120 8.54 4.40 -21.98
N GLU A 121 7.57 3.64 -21.48
CA GLU A 121 7.04 2.47 -22.16
C GLU A 121 6.27 2.85 -23.42
N CYS A 122 5.47 3.91 -23.39
CA CYS A 122 4.81 4.46 -24.58
C CYS A 122 5.84 4.91 -25.63
N LEU A 123 6.92 5.59 -25.23
CA LEU A 123 8.00 5.98 -26.15
C LEU A 123 8.70 4.77 -26.75
N ARG A 124 8.96 3.73 -25.94
CA ARG A 124 9.56 2.48 -26.41
C ARG A 124 8.65 1.77 -27.43
N LEU A 125 7.36 1.68 -27.14
CA LEU A 125 6.37 1.09 -28.05
C LEU A 125 6.21 1.90 -29.33
N ASP A 126 6.24 3.23 -29.26
CA ASP A 126 6.20 4.09 -30.44
C ASP A 126 7.41 3.86 -31.35
N ASN A 127 8.62 3.76 -30.77
CA ASN A 127 9.83 3.43 -31.54
C ASN A 127 9.71 2.08 -32.26
N VAL A 128 9.19 1.05 -31.59
CA VAL A 128 8.95 -0.26 -32.20
C VAL A 128 7.89 -0.17 -33.31
N SER A 129 6.79 0.55 -33.07
CA SER A 129 5.73 0.78 -34.05
C SER A 129 6.26 1.49 -35.30
N GLN A 130 7.06 2.55 -35.13
CA GLN A 130 7.70 3.27 -36.24
C GLN A 130 8.68 2.37 -37.01
N PHE A 131 9.44 1.52 -36.33
CA PHE A 131 10.31 0.54 -36.98
C PHE A 131 9.52 -0.45 -37.85
N LEU A 132 8.48 -1.05 -37.29
CA LEU A 132 7.61 -1.99 -38.02
C LEU A 132 6.91 -1.32 -39.20
N LYS A 133 6.49 -0.05 -39.06
CA LYS A 133 5.91 0.73 -40.15
C LYS A 133 6.93 0.91 -41.30
N LYS A 134 8.18 1.25 -40.98
CA LYS A 134 9.26 1.37 -41.97
C LYS A 134 9.53 0.03 -42.68
N GLU A 135 9.56 -1.08 -41.94
CA GLU A 135 9.71 -2.41 -42.54
C GLU A 135 8.53 -2.79 -43.43
N ALA A 136 7.29 -2.57 -42.99
CA ALA A 136 6.10 -2.82 -43.78
C ALA A 136 6.11 -2.01 -45.09
N GLU A 137 6.53 -0.75 -45.05
CA GLU A 137 6.70 0.05 -46.26
C GLU A 137 7.81 -0.47 -47.18
N LYS A 138 8.94 -0.94 -46.63
CA LYS A 138 10.00 -1.59 -47.43
C LYS A 138 9.47 -2.83 -48.15
N TRP A 139 8.75 -3.70 -47.45
CA TRP A 139 8.13 -4.88 -48.04
C TRP A 139 7.06 -4.54 -49.07
N LYS A 140 6.27 -3.48 -48.83
CA LYS A 140 5.30 -2.97 -49.79
C LYS A 140 5.98 -2.50 -51.08
N ARG A 141 7.04 -1.70 -50.98
CA ARG A 141 7.82 -1.25 -52.17
C ARG A 141 8.44 -2.43 -52.91
N ASN A 142 9.02 -3.40 -52.20
CA ASN A 142 9.61 -4.60 -52.80
C ASN A 142 8.55 -5.47 -53.50
N SER A 143 7.38 -5.67 -52.87
CA SER A 143 6.28 -6.41 -53.48
C SER A 143 5.77 -5.73 -54.76
N GLU A 144 5.65 -4.40 -54.75
CA GLU A 144 5.22 -3.65 -55.92
C GLU A 144 6.25 -3.72 -57.06
N LEU A 145 7.54 -3.65 -56.75
CA LEU A 145 8.61 -3.87 -57.72
C LEU A 145 8.51 -5.26 -58.36
N MET A 146 8.31 -6.30 -57.54
CA MET A 146 8.19 -7.68 -58.03
C MET A 146 6.94 -7.87 -58.89
N LYS A 147 5.81 -7.26 -58.52
CA LYS A 147 4.59 -7.26 -59.36
C LYS A 147 4.83 -6.55 -60.69
N ASN A 148 5.50 -5.41 -60.68
CA ASN A 148 5.82 -4.68 -61.91
C ASN A 148 6.74 -5.51 -62.83
N HIS A 149 7.73 -6.21 -62.27
CA HIS A 149 8.58 -7.15 -63.02
C HIS A 149 7.76 -8.30 -63.61
N MET A 150 6.86 -8.90 -62.82
CA MET A 150 5.98 -9.97 -63.28
C MET A 150 5.09 -9.50 -64.43
N LEU A 151 4.42 -8.35 -64.28
CA LEU A 151 3.58 -7.75 -65.32
C LEU A 151 4.38 -7.41 -66.59
N PHE A 152 5.61 -6.94 -66.44
CA PHE A 152 6.50 -6.70 -67.57
C PHE A 152 6.83 -7.98 -68.34
N LEU A 153 7.15 -9.07 -67.62
CA LEU A 153 7.42 -10.38 -68.22
C LEU A 153 6.18 -10.97 -68.88
N GLU A 154 5.01 -10.88 -68.24
CA GLU A 154 3.73 -11.29 -68.82
C GLU A 154 3.46 -10.54 -70.12
N LYS A 155 3.64 -9.21 -70.14
CA LYS A 155 3.48 -8.39 -71.34
C LYS A 155 4.49 -8.74 -72.43
N LYS A 156 5.73 -9.07 -72.07
CA LYS A 156 6.77 -9.49 -73.02
C LYS A 156 6.45 -10.86 -73.61
N LEU A 157 6.00 -11.81 -72.78
CA LEU A 157 5.58 -13.14 -73.20
C LEU A 157 4.36 -13.07 -74.12
N ALA A 158 3.31 -12.32 -73.75
CA ALA A 158 2.14 -12.10 -74.59
C ALA A 158 2.53 -11.59 -75.98
N LYS A 159 3.38 -10.55 -76.04
CA LYS A 159 3.92 -10.02 -77.31
C LYS A 159 4.72 -11.05 -78.11
N MET A 160 5.38 -12.02 -77.49
CA MET A 160 6.09 -13.09 -78.22
C MET A 160 5.11 -14.13 -78.75
N TYR A 161 4.15 -14.56 -77.92
CA TYR A 161 3.11 -15.50 -78.33
C TYR A 161 2.27 -14.94 -79.49
N ASP A 162 1.84 -13.68 -79.40
CA ASP A 162 1.10 -13.03 -80.49
C ASP A 162 1.90 -13.02 -81.80
N LYS A 163 3.22 -12.79 -81.74
CA LYS A 163 4.12 -12.85 -82.91
C LYS A 163 4.32 -14.25 -83.47
N VAL A 164 4.29 -15.29 -82.62
CA VAL A 164 4.39 -16.69 -83.06
C VAL A 164 3.09 -17.10 -83.74
N ILE A 165 1.94 -16.79 -83.15
CA ILE A 165 0.63 -17.07 -83.73
C ILE A 165 0.45 -16.33 -85.07
N LEU A 166 0.83 -15.05 -85.14
CA LEU A 166 0.81 -14.28 -86.40
C LEU A 166 1.80 -14.80 -87.48
N LYS A 167 2.81 -15.58 -87.08
CA LYS A 167 3.72 -16.25 -88.03
C LYS A 167 3.25 -17.65 -88.42
N GLU A 168 2.39 -18.29 -87.63
CA GLU A 168 1.75 -19.57 -87.95
C GLU A 168 0.52 -19.38 -88.86
N GLU A 169 -0.05 -18.18 -88.95
CA GLU A 169 -1.11 -17.84 -89.92
C GLU A 169 -0.62 -17.04 -91.14
N PRO A 170 0.34 -17.60 -91.91
CA PRO A 170 0.15 -17.56 -93.36
C PRO A 170 0.57 -18.90 -94.00
N GLY A 171 -0.40 -19.61 -94.57
CA GLY A 171 -0.12 -20.68 -95.52
C GLY A 171 -0.88 -21.97 -95.26
N VAL A 172 -2.13 -22.00 -95.74
CA VAL A 172 -2.85 -23.23 -96.04
C VAL A 172 -2.06 -24.03 -97.08
N GLY A 173 -1.80 -25.31 -96.79
CA GLY A 173 -1.59 -26.34 -97.80
C GLY A 173 -0.21 -27.00 -97.81
N ALA A 174 -0.09 -28.17 -97.19
CA ALA A 174 0.43 -29.40 -97.81
C ALA A 174 0.80 -30.43 -96.72
N GLU A 175 0.30 -31.63 -96.94
CA GLU A 175 0.43 -32.82 -96.11
C GLU A 175 1.86 -33.36 -96.03
N THR A 176 2.09 -34.16 -94.98
CA THR A 176 2.95 -35.36 -94.85
C THR A 176 4.04 -35.29 -93.77
N GLY A 177 4.15 -36.37 -92.99
CA GLY A 177 5.40 -36.75 -92.33
C GLY A 177 5.35 -36.95 -90.82
N THR A 178 4.93 -38.14 -90.41
CA THR A 178 5.18 -38.81 -89.13
C THR A 178 6.59 -38.57 -88.56
N GLN A 179 6.72 -38.21 -87.27
CA GLN A 179 7.39 -39.02 -86.24
C GLN A 179 7.39 -38.37 -84.85
N ALA A 180 7.17 -39.23 -83.85
CA ALA A 180 7.10 -38.97 -82.43
C ALA A 180 8.43 -38.51 -81.81
N LYS A 181 8.35 -37.73 -80.72
CA LYS A 181 9.21 -37.85 -79.53
C LYS A 181 8.62 -37.10 -78.33
N GLU A 182 8.08 -37.91 -77.42
CA GLU A 182 8.12 -37.78 -75.95
C GLU A 182 7.96 -36.40 -75.31
N GLY A 183 6.74 -36.12 -74.83
CA GLY A 183 6.47 -35.03 -73.89
C GLY A 183 6.37 -35.55 -72.45
N PRO A 184 7.03 -34.92 -71.46
CA PRO A 184 6.79 -35.21 -70.07
C PRO A 184 5.54 -34.48 -69.58
N PHE A 185 4.63 -35.31 -69.05
CA PHE A 185 3.49 -34.94 -68.20
C PHE A 185 3.85 -33.87 -67.16
N TYR A 186 3.21 -32.70 -67.23
CA TYR A 186 2.95 -31.89 -66.03
C TYR A 186 1.45 -31.62 -65.90
N ARG A 187 0.92 -32.20 -64.83
CA ARG A 187 -0.44 -32.11 -64.33
C ARG A 187 -0.79 -30.65 -63.99
N LYS A 188 -1.85 -30.15 -64.62
CA LYS A 188 -2.60 -28.95 -64.20
C LYS A 188 -3.24 -29.22 -62.83
N GLU A 189 -2.77 -28.58 -61.78
CA GLU A 189 -3.58 -28.30 -60.58
C GLU A 189 -3.70 -26.79 -60.42
N GLY A 190 -4.86 -26.28 -60.84
CA GLY A 190 -5.31 -24.95 -60.46
C GLY A 190 -5.90 -25.00 -59.05
N ASN A 191 -5.57 -24.01 -58.22
CA ASN A 191 -6.49 -23.37 -57.27
C ASN A 191 -5.76 -22.20 -56.56
N ALA A 192 -5.74 -21.04 -57.20
CA ALA A 192 -5.50 -19.77 -56.52
C ALA A 192 -6.85 -19.14 -56.17
N GLN A 193 -7.31 -19.36 -54.93
CA GLN A 193 -8.43 -18.61 -54.36
C GLN A 193 -8.05 -17.13 -54.25
N LYS A 194 -8.68 -16.32 -55.11
CA LYS A 194 -8.70 -14.87 -55.05
C LYS A 194 -9.28 -14.41 -53.70
N ARG A 195 -8.48 -13.65 -52.97
CA ARG A 195 -8.95 -12.72 -51.93
C ARG A 195 -9.63 -11.54 -52.63
N ASN A 196 -10.92 -11.33 -52.36
CA ASN A 196 -11.61 -10.10 -52.71
C ASN A 196 -11.83 -9.28 -51.44
N ILE A 197 -11.29 -8.06 -51.42
CA ILE A 197 -11.69 -7.00 -50.50
C ILE A 197 -12.07 -5.78 -51.34
N ALA A 198 -13.28 -5.27 -51.05
CA ALA A 198 -13.77 -3.88 -51.16
C ALA A 198 -14.30 -3.36 -52.52
N PRO A 199 -15.17 -2.30 -52.56
CA PRO A 199 -16.13 -1.79 -51.55
C PRO A 199 -17.44 -1.16 -52.12
N LYS A 200 -18.27 -0.64 -51.18
CA LYS A 200 -19.19 0.54 -51.24
C LYS A 200 -20.71 0.36 -51.49
N LYS A 201 -21.43 0.76 -50.42
CA LYS A 201 -22.54 1.75 -50.30
C LYS A 201 -24.01 1.35 -50.50
N ALA A 202 -24.79 1.87 -49.53
CA ALA A 202 -26.18 2.35 -49.58
C ALA A 202 -27.28 1.27 -49.69
N GLN A 203 -28.47 1.36 -49.09
CA GLN A 203 -29.13 2.24 -48.12
C GLN A 203 -30.57 1.69 -48.02
N LYS A 204 -31.18 1.66 -46.80
CA LYS A 204 -32.64 1.54 -46.54
C LYS A 204 -33.33 0.21 -46.97
N ARG A 205 -34.42 -0.29 -46.36
CA ARG A 205 -35.25 0.01 -45.18
C ARG A 205 -36.41 -1.02 -45.21
N GLU A 206 -36.82 -1.54 -44.04
CA GLU A 206 -38.14 -2.14 -43.73
C GLU A 206 -38.57 -3.37 -44.60
N GLN A 207 -39.45 -4.31 -44.23
CA GLN A 207 -40.50 -4.38 -43.23
C GLN A 207 -40.89 -5.85 -43.02
N TYR A 208 -41.49 -6.13 -41.88
CA TYR A 208 -42.11 -7.39 -41.49
C TYR A 208 -43.58 -7.46 -41.98
N VAL A 209 -44.16 -8.67 -41.89
CA VAL A 209 -45.59 -9.05 -41.86
C VAL A 209 -46.25 -9.48 -43.18
N GLY A 210 -46.85 -10.68 -43.17
CA GLY A 210 -48.24 -10.84 -43.64
C GLY A 210 -48.56 -11.93 -44.67
N GLY A 211 -48.82 -13.15 -44.19
CA GLY A 211 -50.06 -13.93 -44.37
C GLY A 211 -50.78 -14.12 -45.73
N ALA A 212 -51.18 -15.39 -45.96
CA ALA A 212 -52.42 -15.88 -46.62
C ALA A 212 -52.55 -15.68 -48.15
N GLN A 213 -53.18 -16.53 -48.98
CA GLN A 213 -53.74 -17.90 -48.97
C GLN A 213 -54.26 -18.15 -50.42
N CYS A 214 -54.60 -19.40 -50.76
CA CYS A 214 -55.37 -19.86 -51.94
C CYS A 214 -54.61 -19.87 -53.28
N GLY A 215 -54.66 -20.91 -54.13
CA GLY A 215 -55.54 -22.06 -54.26
C GLY A 215 -55.73 -22.30 -55.77
N GLY A 216 -55.69 -23.55 -56.23
CA GLY A 216 -55.98 -23.86 -57.65
C GLY A 216 -55.31 -25.13 -58.15
N GLN A 217 -56.07 -26.21 -58.13
CA GLN A 217 -55.77 -27.54 -58.67
C GLN A 217 -55.56 -27.49 -60.19
N SER A 218 -54.73 -28.40 -60.72
CA SER A 218 -55.12 -29.16 -61.91
C SER A 218 -54.36 -30.48 -62.00
N GLU A 219 -55.09 -31.46 -62.51
CA GLU A 219 -54.87 -32.90 -62.53
C GLU A 219 -53.79 -33.36 -63.50
N GLY A 220 -53.47 -34.66 -63.45
CA GLY A 220 -53.00 -35.38 -64.63
C GLY A 220 -51.80 -36.27 -64.39
N GLY A 221 -52.06 -37.53 -64.06
CA GLY A 221 -51.06 -38.53 -63.70
C GLY A 221 -49.91 -38.74 -64.69
N LYS A 222 -48.74 -39.03 -64.11
CA LYS A 222 -47.68 -39.95 -64.59
C LYS A 222 -46.55 -39.99 -63.54
N ALA A 223 -46.90 -40.36 -62.32
CA ALA A 223 -45.99 -40.35 -61.18
C ALA A 223 -45.65 -41.77 -60.72
N GLU A 224 -44.93 -42.56 -61.53
CA GLU A 224 -44.39 -43.82 -61.00
C GLU A 224 -43.03 -44.27 -61.54
N ARG A 225 -42.45 -43.58 -62.54
CA ARG A 225 -41.07 -43.87 -63.00
C ARG A 225 -40.06 -42.74 -62.82
N ILE A 226 -40.50 -41.51 -62.50
CA ILE A 226 -39.61 -40.36 -62.25
C ILE A 226 -39.24 -40.22 -60.75
N SER A 227 -40.07 -40.73 -59.82
CA SER A 227 -39.87 -40.55 -58.37
C SER A 227 -38.66 -41.29 -57.81
N LYS A 228 -38.32 -42.48 -58.34
CA LYS A 228 -37.15 -43.27 -57.90
C LYS A 228 -35.81 -42.66 -58.31
N HIS A 229 -35.76 -41.94 -59.44
CA HIS A 229 -34.52 -41.31 -59.90
C HIS A 229 -34.27 -39.95 -59.23
N LYS A 230 -35.36 -39.23 -58.92
CA LYS A 230 -35.31 -37.97 -58.15
C LYS A 230 -34.96 -38.21 -56.68
N SER A 231 -35.52 -39.24 -56.04
CA SER A 231 -35.15 -39.58 -54.66
C SER A 231 -33.70 -40.06 -54.53
N LYS A 232 -33.17 -40.82 -55.50
CA LYS A 232 -31.74 -41.22 -55.51
C LYS A 232 -30.79 -40.02 -55.68
N MET A 233 -31.16 -39.03 -56.49
CA MET A 233 -30.36 -37.82 -56.69
C MET A 233 -30.39 -36.91 -55.45
N GLU A 234 -31.56 -36.77 -54.82
CA GLU A 234 -31.71 -36.04 -53.54
C GLU A 234 -30.98 -36.74 -52.39
N GLU A 235 -31.00 -38.08 -52.34
CA GLU A 235 -30.27 -38.85 -51.34
C GLU A 235 -28.75 -38.74 -51.51
N ASN A 236 -28.26 -38.73 -52.76
CA ASN A 236 -26.84 -38.50 -53.05
C ASN A 236 -26.40 -37.07 -52.71
N ASN A 237 -27.22 -36.06 -53.05
CA ASN A 237 -26.96 -34.68 -52.65
C ASN A 237 -26.98 -34.51 -51.12
N SER A 238 -27.90 -35.18 -50.42
CA SER A 238 -27.97 -35.19 -48.96
C SER A 238 -26.73 -35.82 -48.34
N LYS A 239 -26.24 -36.95 -48.90
CA LYS A 239 -24.99 -37.58 -48.47
C LYS A 239 -23.77 -36.70 -48.72
N GLU A 240 -23.72 -35.99 -49.85
CA GLU A 240 -22.64 -35.04 -50.14
C GLU A 240 -22.67 -33.83 -49.19
N LEU A 241 -23.85 -33.29 -48.91
CA LEU A 241 -24.04 -32.24 -47.91
C LEU A 241 -23.62 -32.70 -46.51
N GLN A 242 -24.04 -33.89 -46.08
CA GLN A 242 -23.63 -34.47 -44.80
C GLN A 242 -22.11 -34.66 -44.74
N HIS A 243 -21.47 -35.10 -45.81
CA HIS A 243 -20.02 -35.23 -45.87
C HIS A 243 -19.32 -33.87 -45.80
N ARG A 244 -19.88 -32.83 -46.45
CA ARG A 244 -19.38 -31.44 -46.35
C ARG A 244 -19.53 -30.88 -44.94
N VAL A 245 -20.69 -31.09 -44.31
CA VAL A 245 -20.96 -30.70 -42.92
C VAL A 245 -19.97 -31.39 -41.97
N ALA A 246 -19.81 -32.70 -42.07
CA ALA A 246 -18.84 -33.45 -41.26
C ALA A 246 -17.39 -32.97 -41.46
N ASN A 247 -17.02 -32.60 -42.69
CA ASN A 247 -15.70 -32.01 -42.96
C ASN A 247 -15.52 -30.61 -42.36
N LEU A 248 -16.57 -29.78 -42.42
CA LEU A 248 -16.57 -28.46 -41.80
C LEU A 248 -16.52 -28.56 -40.27
N GLU A 249 -17.27 -29.49 -39.68
CA GLU A 249 -17.22 -29.79 -38.25
C GLU A 249 -15.83 -30.29 -37.82
N LYS A 250 -15.19 -31.17 -38.60
CA LYS A 250 -13.80 -31.59 -38.35
C LYS A 250 -12.82 -30.42 -38.41
N LYS A 251 -12.98 -29.51 -39.38
CA LYS A 251 -12.16 -28.28 -39.48
C LYS A 251 -12.41 -27.34 -38.31
N LEU A 252 -13.66 -27.13 -37.93
CA LEU A 252 -14.06 -26.32 -36.79
C LEU A 252 -13.47 -26.88 -35.49
N LYS A 253 -13.58 -28.19 -35.27
CA LYS A 253 -13.01 -28.87 -34.09
C LYS A 253 -11.49 -28.76 -34.03
N LYS A 254 -10.79 -28.87 -35.17
CA LYS A 254 -9.35 -28.60 -35.26
C LYS A 254 -9.03 -27.15 -34.89
N GLN A 255 -9.82 -26.19 -35.37
CA GLN A 255 -9.63 -24.78 -35.09
C GLN A 255 -9.88 -24.44 -33.60
N ILE A 256 -10.91 -25.03 -33.01
CA ILE A 256 -11.22 -24.93 -31.57
C ILE A 256 -10.05 -25.49 -30.76
N ASN A 257 -9.55 -26.69 -31.08
CA ASN A 257 -8.41 -27.28 -30.37
C ASN A 257 -7.14 -26.42 -30.48
N ILE A 258 -6.87 -25.83 -31.65
CA ILE A 258 -5.74 -24.91 -31.83
C ILE A 258 -5.94 -23.66 -30.97
N ASN A 259 -7.14 -23.08 -30.95
CA ASN A 259 -7.44 -21.90 -30.12
C ASN A 259 -7.34 -22.21 -28.63
N CYS A 260 -7.84 -23.35 -28.16
CA CYS A 260 -7.69 -23.78 -26.77
C CYS A 260 -6.21 -23.96 -26.41
N SER A 261 -5.42 -24.63 -27.26
CA SER A 261 -3.98 -24.80 -27.03
C SER A 261 -3.23 -23.46 -27.01
N LEU A 262 -3.62 -22.51 -27.87
CA LEU A 262 -3.04 -21.16 -27.87
C LEU A 262 -3.44 -20.38 -26.60
N GLN A 263 -4.69 -20.49 -26.15
CA GLN A 263 -5.15 -19.90 -24.90
C GLN A 263 -4.42 -20.49 -23.69
N GLU A 264 -4.19 -21.80 -23.65
CA GLU A 264 -3.40 -22.46 -22.61
C GLU A 264 -1.96 -21.95 -22.60
N LYS A 265 -1.32 -21.81 -23.76
CA LYS A 265 0.04 -21.25 -23.87
C LYS A 265 0.10 -19.78 -23.45
N LEU A 266 -0.92 -18.99 -23.80
CA LEU A 266 -1.02 -17.59 -23.38
C LEU A 266 -1.16 -17.50 -21.86
N THR A 267 -2.09 -18.28 -21.30
CA THR A 267 -2.35 -18.36 -19.86
C THR A 267 -1.12 -18.86 -19.11
N LYS A 268 -0.40 -19.84 -19.66
CA LYS A 268 0.88 -20.29 -19.12
C LYS A 268 1.90 -19.16 -19.11
N HIS A 269 2.05 -18.38 -20.17
CA HIS A 269 2.95 -17.22 -20.16
C HIS A 269 2.56 -16.13 -19.15
N TYR A 270 1.26 -15.95 -18.87
CA TYR A 270 0.78 -15.03 -17.85
C TYR A 270 0.95 -15.57 -16.41
N ILE A 271 0.92 -16.89 -16.22
CA ILE A 271 1.07 -17.54 -14.91
C ILE A 271 2.54 -17.88 -14.60
N GLU A 272 3.35 -18.12 -15.63
CA GLU A 272 4.77 -18.47 -15.52
C GLU A 272 5.55 -17.20 -15.17
N LYS A 273 5.56 -16.92 -13.87
CA LYS A 273 6.29 -15.83 -13.23
C LYS A 273 7.67 -15.70 -13.83
N SER A 274 7.97 -14.50 -14.33
CA SER A 274 9.28 -14.13 -14.88
C SER A 274 10.39 -14.53 -13.89
N GLN A 275 11.56 -14.92 -14.40
CA GLN A 275 12.71 -15.29 -13.54
C GLN A 275 13.02 -14.19 -12.51
N TYR A 276 12.78 -12.93 -12.87
CA TYR A 276 12.91 -11.78 -11.98
C TYR A 276 11.82 -11.71 -10.90
N GLU A 277 10.61 -12.17 -11.16
CA GLU A 277 9.56 -12.25 -10.14
C GLU A 277 9.86 -13.37 -9.14
N LYS A 278 10.41 -14.50 -9.59
CA LYS A 278 10.89 -15.55 -8.68
C LYS A 278 12.03 -15.04 -7.79
N LEU A 279 13.02 -14.37 -8.38
CA LEU A 279 14.11 -13.73 -7.62
C LEU A 279 13.57 -12.68 -6.64
N PHE A 280 12.62 -11.84 -7.07
CA PHE A 280 12.00 -10.85 -6.21
C PHE A 280 11.26 -11.50 -5.03
N MET A 281 10.52 -12.58 -5.27
CA MET A 281 9.85 -13.34 -4.22
C MET A 281 10.86 -13.97 -3.25
N GLU A 282 11.97 -14.51 -3.73
CA GLU A 282 13.06 -15.03 -2.89
C GLU A 282 13.70 -13.92 -2.05
N CYS A 283 13.99 -12.76 -2.64
CA CYS A 283 14.49 -11.60 -1.91
C CYS A 283 13.49 -11.13 -0.85
N ALA A 284 12.19 -11.05 -1.19
CA ALA A 284 11.15 -10.64 -0.25
C ALA A 284 11.01 -11.63 0.91
N LEU A 285 11.10 -12.94 0.63
CA LEU A 285 11.09 -13.98 1.65
C LEU A 285 12.34 -13.91 2.55
N GLN A 286 13.51 -13.63 1.98
CA GLN A 286 14.74 -13.47 2.73
C GLN A 286 14.68 -12.25 3.65
N VAL A 287 14.19 -11.10 3.16
CA VAL A 287 13.95 -9.90 3.97
C VAL A 287 12.96 -10.19 5.11
N LYS A 288 11.87 -10.92 4.83
CA LYS A 288 10.91 -11.33 5.86
C LYS A 288 11.56 -12.23 6.92
N LYS A 289 12.43 -13.15 6.51
CA LYS A 289 13.18 -14.04 7.41
C LYS A 289 14.15 -13.24 8.28
N ASP A 290 14.83 -12.25 7.72
CA ASP A 290 15.79 -11.43 8.47
C ASP A 290 15.09 -10.45 9.43
N LEU A 291 13.93 -9.90 9.04
CA LEU A 291 13.08 -9.14 9.97
C LEU A 291 12.57 -10.01 11.13
N ALA A 292 12.16 -11.25 10.84
CA ALA A 292 11.74 -12.19 11.89
C ALA A 292 12.89 -12.52 12.84
N LYS A 293 14.12 -12.73 12.35
CA LYS A 293 15.30 -12.92 13.20
C LYS A 293 15.59 -11.70 14.07
N LEU A 294 15.48 -10.49 13.49
CA LEU A 294 15.72 -9.24 14.23
C LEU A 294 14.69 -9.05 15.36
N ALA A 295 13.41 -9.34 15.09
CA ALA A 295 12.35 -9.31 16.10
C ALA A 295 12.65 -10.30 17.25
N MET A 296 13.02 -11.55 16.92
CA MET A 296 13.37 -12.55 17.94
C MET A 296 14.65 -12.18 18.71
N SER A 297 15.62 -11.48 18.10
CA SER A 297 16.80 -10.96 18.80
C SER A 297 16.42 -9.86 19.79
N ASN A 298 15.55 -8.95 19.38
CA ASN A 298 15.08 -7.84 20.20
C ASN A 298 14.25 -8.34 21.41
N ASP A 299 13.41 -9.36 21.21
CA ASP A 299 12.64 -9.98 22.29
C ASP A 299 13.56 -10.67 23.32
N LYS A 300 14.61 -11.37 22.87
CA LYS A 300 15.63 -11.95 23.75
C LYS A 300 16.39 -10.89 24.53
N GLU A 301 16.75 -9.80 23.87
CA GLU A 301 17.42 -8.66 24.45
C GLU A 301 16.57 -7.99 25.53
N LYS A 302 15.27 -7.80 25.26
CA LYS A 302 14.31 -7.26 26.22
C LYS A 302 14.10 -8.19 27.41
N TYR A 303 14.00 -9.50 27.18
CA TYR A 303 13.89 -10.49 28.25
C TYR A 303 15.11 -10.46 29.19
N VAL A 304 16.32 -10.35 28.62
CA VAL A 304 17.55 -10.26 29.41
C VAL A 304 17.57 -8.97 30.24
N GLU A 305 17.14 -7.86 29.64
CA GLU A 305 17.11 -6.55 30.30
C GLU A 305 16.13 -6.51 31.47
N GLU A 306 14.96 -7.15 31.35
CA GLU A 306 13.93 -7.20 32.40
C GLU A 306 14.25 -8.19 33.54
N ASN A 307 14.88 -9.34 33.23
CA ASN A 307 15.11 -10.40 34.23
C ASN A 307 16.50 -10.36 34.87
N PHE A 308 17.49 -9.76 34.21
CA PHE A 308 18.88 -9.73 34.67
C PHE A 308 19.40 -8.32 34.94
N THR A 309 18.52 -7.33 35.12
CA THR A 309 18.91 -5.94 35.40
C THR A 309 19.84 -5.83 36.62
N SER A 310 19.61 -6.64 37.65
CA SER A 310 20.45 -6.69 38.85
C SER A 310 21.88 -7.19 38.56
N LEU A 311 22.00 -8.22 37.72
CA LEU A 311 23.29 -8.79 37.29
C LEU A 311 24.07 -7.81 36.39
N MET A 312 23.34 -7.02 35.59
CA MET A 312 23.91 -6.02 34.68
C MET A 312 24.51 -4.82 35.43
N ASN A 313 23.97 -4.50 36.61
CA ASN A 313 24.41 -3.41 37.48
C ASN A 313 25.46 -3.85 38.51
N GLU A 314 25.87 -5.12 38.51
CA GLU A 314 26.87 -5.64 39.42
C GLU A 314 28.27 -5.07 39.10
N ALA A 315 28.97 -4.64 40.16
CA ALA A 315 30.22 -3.88 40.07
C ALA A 315 31.40 -4.72 39.52
N GLU A 316 31.34 -6.05 39.66
CA GLU A 316 32.37 -6.99 39.19
C GLU A 316 32.53 -6.98 37.66
N LEU A 317 31.51 -6.57 36.92
CA LEU A 317 31.51 -6.50 35.46
C LEU A 317 31.69 -5.07 34.93
N SER A 318 32.15 -4.11 35.73
CA SER A 318 32.26 -2.68 35.35
C SER A 318 33.13 -2.41 34.11
N TYR A 319 33.99 -3.36 33.71
CA TYR A 319 34.80 -3.30 32.49
C TYR A 319 33.99 -3.39 31.19
N PHE A 320 32.75 -3.91 31.23
CA PHE A 320 31.89 -4.02 30.06
C PHE A 320 30.82 -2.91 30.06
N THR A 321 30.56 -2.33 28.89
CA THR A 321 29.41 -1.43 28.72
C THR A 321 28.10 -2.21 28.91
N LYS A 322 27.03 -1.51 29.32
CA LYS A 322 25.70 -2.13 29.50
C LYS A 322 25.24 -2.87 28.24
N GLU A 323 25.56 -2.36 27.06
CA GLU A 323 25.21 -2.97 25.79
C GLU A 323 26.01 -4.25 25.51
N GLU A 324 27.30 -4.28 25.88
CA GLU A 324 28.15 -5.47 25.73
C GLU A 324 27.75 -6.58 26.70
N LYS A 325 27.42 -6.25 27.96
CA LYS A 325 26.91 -7.23 28.92
C LYS A 325 25.61 -7.87 28.44
N LYS A 326 24.73 -7.07 27.82
CA LYS A 326 23.44 -7.53 27.28
C LYS A 326 23.66 -8.50 26.13
N LYS A 327 24.53 -8.15 25.18
CA LYS A 327 24.92 -9.02 24.07
C LYS A 327 25.62 -10.29 24.53
N LEU A 328 26.46 -10.21 25.57
CA LEU A 328 27.15 -11.36 26.14
C LEU A 328 26.17 -12.33 26.80
N LEU A 329 25.21 -11.84 27.58
CA LEU A 329 24.16 -12.67 28.20
C LEU A 329 23.24 -13.29 27.14
N VAL A 330 22.80 -12.53 26.13
CA VAL A 330 22.00 -13.06 25.03
C VAL A 330 22.76 -14.16 24.26
N SER A 331 24.06 -13.96 24.04
CA SER A 331 24.94 -14.95 23.41
C SER A 331 25.12 -16.20 24.28
N PHE A 332 25.34 -16.01 25.59
CA PHE A 332 25.51 -17.08 26.56
C PHE A 332 24.24 -17.94 26.67
N PHE A 333 23.06 -17.34 26.79
CA PHE A 333 21.78 -18.05 26.81
C PHE A 333 21.40 -18.67 25.46
N SER A 334 21.96 -18.16 24.37
CA SER A 334 21.82 -18.75 23.04
C SER A 334 22.88 -19.82 22.72
N SER A 335 23.84 -20.05 23.63
CA SER A 335 24.88 -21.05 23.43
C SER A 335 24.26 -22.45 23.45
N ASN A 336 24.60 -23.24 22.43
CA ASN A 336 24.04 -24.57 22.25
C ASN A 336 24.43 -25.50 23.41
N ASP A 337 25.60 -25.26 24.02
CA ASP A 337 26.14 -26.03 25.13
C ASP A 337 25.32 -25.82 26.41
N LEU A 338 24.93 -24.59 26.73
CA LEU A 338 24.07 -24.30 27.87
C LEU A 338 22.67 -24.88 27.65
N ILE A 339 22.12 -24.75 26.44
CA ILE A 339 20.82 -25.32 26.09
C ILE A 339 20.85 -26.85 26.22
N GLN A 340 21.91 -27.51 25.73
CA GLN A 340 22.10 -28.95 25.89
C GLN A 340 22.30 -29.34 27.36
N PHE A 341 23.04 -28.56 28.14
CA PHE A 341 23.26 -28.80 29.56
C PHE A 341 21.96 -28.68 30.37
N VAL A 342 21.16 -27.64 30.14
CA VAL A 342 19.83 -27.46 30.75
C VAL A 342 18.90 -28.57 30.29
N LYS A 343 18.89 -28.92 29.00
CA LYS A 343 18.10 -30.04 28.47
C LYS A 343 18.47 -31.36 29.16
N LYS A 344 19.76 -31.60 29.39
CA LYS A 344 20.27 -32.80 30.05
C LYS A 344 20.00 -32.83 31.55
N ASN A 345 19.97 -31.69 32.24
CA ASN A 345 19.78 -31.68 33.71
C ASN A 345 18.33 -31.43 34.15
N VAL A 346 17.54 -30.70 33.37
CA VAL A 346 16.15 -30.35 33.69
C VAL A 346 15.15 -31.30 33.03
N PHE A 347 15.49 -31.83 31.85
CA PHE A 347 14.55 -32.66 31.06
C PHE A 347 14.99 -34.13 30.89
N CYS A 348 16.16 -34.54 31.35
CA CYS A 348 16.42 -35.98 31.54
C CYS A 348 15.64 -36.47 32.74
N LYS A 349 14.67 -37.36 32.48
CA LYS A 349 13.81 -38.03 33.47
C LYS A 349 14.54 -39.09 34.31
N ASP A 350 15.85 -38.96 34.51
CA ASP A 350 16.61 -39.85 35.37
C ASP A 350 17.38 -39.02 36.41
N ARG A 351 16.65 -38.56 37.43
CA ARG A 351 17.23 -38.44 38.77
C ARG A 351 16.32 -39.16 39.74
N THR A 352 16.86 -40.28 40.23
CA THR A 352 16.61 -40.89 41.53
C THR A 352 16.26 -39.83 42.57
N SER A 353 15.02 -39.93 43.07
CA SER A 353 14.55 -39.56 44.41
C SER A 353 15.43 -38.56 45.19
N PHE A 354 15.09 -37.28 45.10
CA PHE A 354 15.21 -36.40 46.26
C PHE A 354 13.85 -36.40 46.95
N ASP A 355 13.84 -37.07 48.09
CA ASP A 355 12.73 -37.15 49.04
C ASP A 355 12.48 -35.76 49.64
N LEU A 356 11.42 -35.11 49.18
CA LEU A 356 10.76 -34.02 49.90
C LEU A 356 9.27 -34.38 49.96
N GLN A 357 8.94 -35.19 50.97
CA GLN A 357 7.69 -35.19 51.75
C GLN A 357 6.41 -34.75 50.99
N PRO A 358 5.45 -35.67 50.74
CA PRO A 358 4.18 -35.32 50.13
C PRO A 358 3.21 -34.83 51.21
N LYS A 359 2.86 -33.54 51.18
CA LYS A 359 1.59 -33.09 51.77
C LYS A 359 0.76 -32.40 50.70
N ASN A 360 -0.44 -32.96 50.54
CA ASN A 360 -1.59 -32.48 49.77
C ASN A 360 -1.68 -33.02 48.34
N SER A 361 -2.24 -34.23 48.27
CA SER A 361 -2.87 -34.84 47.11
C SER A 361 -4.14 -34.08 46.70
N TYR A 362 -4.28 -33.81 45.40
CA TYR A 362 -5.58 -33.72 44.73
C TYR A 362 -5.48 -34.51 43.41
N PRO A 363 -6.56 -35.20 42.99
CA PRO A 363 -6.49 -36.18 41.92
C PRO A 363 -6.55 -35.55 40.53
N SER A 364 -5.80 -36.17 39.62
CA SER A 364 -5.74 -35.95 38.18
C SER A 364 -7.09 -35.79 37.48
N ARG A 365 -7.12 -34.91 36.47
CA ARG A 365 -7.99 -35.07 35.30
C ARG A 365 -7.20 -34.86 34.02
N ALA A 366 -6.65 -35.94 33.49
CA ALA A 366 -6.10 -35.97 32.14
C ALA A 366 -7.27 -36.01 31.13
N ILE A 367 -7.50 -34.90 30.45
CA ILE A 367 -8.44 -34.84 29.31
C ILE A 367 -7.65 -35.28 28.07
N LYS A 368 -7.96 -36.48 27.57
CA LYS A 368 -7.54 -36.94 26.25
C LYS A 368 -8.36 -36.19 25.20
N TYR A 369 -7.74 -35.32 24.41
CA TYR A 369 -8.37 -34.83 23.19
C TYR A 369 -8.13 -35.83 22.05
N GLN A 370 -9.26 -36.35 21.62
CA GLN A 370 -9.52 -37.29 20.57
C GLN A 370 -9.22 -36.65 19.20
N LYS A 371 -8.54 -37.39 18.32
CA LYS A 371 -8.39 -37.03 16.91
C LYS A 371 -9.78 -37.02 16.26
N LEU A 372 -10.16 -35.90 15.65
CA LEU A 372 -11.22 -35.83 14.65
C LEU A 372 -10.61 -35.26 13.37
N SER A 373 -10.05 -36.17 12.58
CA SER A 373 -10.16 -36.11 11.12
C SER A 373 -11.64 -36.27 10.77
N ASP A 374 -12.11 -35.42 9.84
CA ASP A 374 -13.28 -35.56 8.97
C ASP A 374 -14.18 -34.32 9.00
N ILE A 375 -13.82 -33.34 8.16
CA ILE A 375 -14.82 -32.46 7.54
C ILE A 375 -14.55 -32.44 6.03
N SER A 376 -15.59 -32.87 5.33
CA SER A 376 -15.76 -33.09 3.90
C SER A 376 -15.43 -31.90 2.99
N PRO A 377 -15.02 -32.12 1.73
CA PRO A 377 -14.69 -31.07 0.77
C PRO A 377 -15.93 -30.69 -0.07
N PHE A 378 -16.84 -29.89 0.48
CA PHE A 378 -17.88 -29.23 -0.33
C PHE A 378 -18.41 -27.99 0.40
N ILE A 379 -17.75 -26.84 0.23
CA ILE A 379 -18.41 -25.52 0.24
C ILE A 379 -17.67 -24.60 -0.76
N LEU A 380 -18.34 -24.39 -1.90
CA LEU A 380 -18.32 -23.28 -2.87
C LEU A 380 -16.98 -22.65 -3.31
#